data_AF-V7D5N5-F1
#
_entry.id   AF-V7D5N5-F1
#
_cell.length_a   1.000
_cell.length_b   1.000
_cell.length_c   1.000
_cell.angle_alpha   90.00
_cell.angle_beta   90.00
_cell.angle_gamma   90.00
#
_symmetry.space_group_name_H-M   'P 1'
#
loop_
_entity.id
_entity.type
_entity.pdbx_description
1 polymer ?
#
loop_
_entity_poly.entity_id
_entity_poly.type
_entity_poly.pdbx_seq_one_letter_code
_entity_poly.pdbx_strand_id
1 'polypeptide(L)'
;MPDTNDPQQDESRLIDRMMTDLLSAMDQDNSDMRSTLIQNGDDIRALAEICRQTGVFEHSHAKFAEFKQHLEDSTPPEERLVKSWTWLLDRIVHSPTTLHMRGAVRLCVPLVALYLPPE
;
A
#
# COMPACT_ATOMS: atom_id res chain seq x y z
N MET A 1 -33.64 -13.84 6.06
CA MET A 1 -33.22 -12.61 5.35
C MET A 1 -31.92 -12.97 4.65
N PRO A 2 -31.72 -12.61 3.37
CA PRO A 2 -30.52 -13.04 2.67
C PRO A 2 -29.34 -12.21 3.19
N ASP A 3 -28.31 -12.90 3.69
CA ASP A 3 -26.96 -12.35 3.78
C ASP A 3 -26.49 -12.07 2.36
N THR A 4 -26.78 -10.87 1.86
CA THR A 4 -26.05 -10.32 0.72
C THR A 4 -24.71 -9.85 1.24
N ASN A 5 -23.76 -10.79 1.41
CA ASN A 5 -22.35 -10.43 1.49
C ASN A 5 -22.00 -9.74 0.17
N ASP A 6 -21.89 -8.42 0.22
CA ASP A 6 -21.42 -7.62 -0.89
C ASP A 6 -19.91 -7.86 -1.04
N PRO A 7 -19.45 -8.45 -2.16
CA PRO A 7 -18.03 -8.77 -2.37
C PRO A 7 -17.11 -7.55 -2.19
N GLN A 8 -17.61 -6.35 -2.49
CA GLN A 8 -16.84 -5.11 -2.35
C GLN A 8 -16.67 -4.71 -0.88
N GLN A 9 -17.64 -5.02 -0.02
CA GLN A 9 -17.54 -4.77 1.41
C GLN A 9 -16.57 -5.74 2.08
N ASP A 10 -16.56 -7.01 1.66
CA ASP A 10 -15.64 -8.02 2.16
C ASP A 10 -14.19 -7.72 1.75
N GLU A 11 -13.95 -7.32 0.50
CA GLU A 11 -12.63 -6.89 0.02
C GLU A 11 -12.11 -5.68 0.83
N SER A 12 -12.94 -4.65 1.04
CA SER A 12 -12.50 -3.48 1.77
C SER A 12 -12.15 -3.79 3.23
N ARG A 13 -12.87 -4.72 3.88
CA ARG A 13 -12.55 -5.16 5.24
C ARG A 13 -11.26 -5.97 5.28
N LEU A 14 -10.97 -6.76 4.24
CA LEU A 14 -9.73 -7.50 4.11
C LEU A 14 -8.53 -6.56 3.98
N ILE A 15 -8.60 -5.59 3.06
CA ILE A 15 -7.54 -4.58 2.86
C ILE A 15 -7.29 -3.81 4.16
N ASP A 16 -8.34 -3.35 4.84
CA ASP A 16 -8.21 -2.61 6.09
C ASP A 16 -7.54 -3.45 7.19
N ARG A 17 -7.91 -4.74 7.30
CA ARG A 17 -7.30 -5.67 8.26
C ARG A 17 -5.83 -5.90 7.95
N MET A 18 -5.50 -6.30 6.73
CA MET A 18 -4.12 -6.56 6.32
C MET A 18 -3.22 -5.34 6.50
N MET A 19 -3.73 -4.14 6.19
CA MET A 19 -2.98 -2.91 6.38
C MET A 19 -2.77 -2.60 7.87
N THR A 20 -3.77 -2.86 8.72
CA THR A 20 -3.64 -2.71 10.18
C THR A 20 -2.63 -3.70 10.76
N ASP A 21 -2.69 -4.96 10.33
CA ASP A 21 -1.78 -6.02 10.75
C ASP A 21 -0.34 -5.69 10.32
N LEU A 22 -0.15 -5.23 9.08
CA LEU A 22 1.15 -4.78 8.56
C LEU A 22 1.72 -3.62 9.38
N LEU A 23 0.93 -2.57 9.63
CA LEU A 23 1.38 -1.45 10.47
C LEU A 23 1.75 -1.90 11.89
N SER A 24 0.99 -2.83 12.47
CA SER A 24 1.25 -3.36 13.81
C SER A 24 2.52 -4.22 13.86
N ALA A 25 2.77 -5.04 12.82
CA ALA A 25 3.98 -5.83 12.71
C ALA A 25 5.22 -4.94 12.59
N MET A 26 5.11 -3.85 11.83
CA MET A 26 6.20 -2.90 11.63
C MET A 26 6.49 -2.04 12.86
N ASP A 27 5.48 -1.74 13.70
CA ASP A 27 5.64 -0.98 14.95
C ASP A 27 6.37 -1.79 16.05
N GLN A 28 6.31 -3.12 15.97
CA GLN A 28 6.98 -4.01 16.92
C GLN A 28 8.46 -4.28 16.59
N ASP A 29 8.92 -3.88 15.41
CA ASP A 29 10.27 -4.10 14.96
C ASP A 29 11.17 -2.90 15.30
N ASN A 30 12.30 -3.16 15.97
CA ASN A 30 13.31 -2.15 16.31
C ASN A 30 14.38 -2.00 15.20
N SER A 31 14.23 -2.67 14.06
CA SER A 31 15.17 -2.59 12.95
C SER A 31 15.01 -1.32 12.12
N ASP A 32 15.94 -1.10 11.18
CA ASP A 32 15.81 0.03 10.25
C ASP A 32 14.61 -0.19 9.31
N MET A 33 13.93 0.89 8.93
CA MET A 33 12.71 0.85 8.11
C MET A 33 12.86 0.01 6.83
N ARG A 34 14.04 0.00 6.19
CA ARG A 34 14.27 -0.80 4.98
C ARG A 34 14.23 -2.29 5.32
N SER A 35 14.95 -2.70 6.36
CA SER A 35 14.95 -4.08 6.84
C SER A 35 13.54 -4.55 7.22
N THR A 36 12.79 -3.74 7.97
CA THR A 36 11.40 -4.04 8.32
C THR A 36 10.52 -4.22 7.08
N LEU A 37 10.64 -3.35 6.08
CA LEU A 37 9.89 -3.46 4.82
C LEU A 37 10.23 -4.72 4.03
N ILE A 38 11.50 -5.12 4.01
CA ILE A 38 11.94 -6.35 3.33
C ILE A 38 11.41 -7.59 4.07
N GLN A 39 11.46 -7.59 5.41
CA GLN A 39 10.95 -8.70 6.22
C GLN A 39 9.45 -8.92 6.05
N ASN A 40 8.69 -7.85 5.92
CA ASN A 40 7.24 -7.89 5.66
C ASN A 40 6.90 -7.88 4.15
N GLY A 41 7.89 -8.19 3.30
CA GLY A 41 7.76 -8.08 1.84
C GLY A 41 6.62 -8.93 1.28
N ASP A 42 6.42 -10.15 1.80
CA ASP A 42 5.39 -11.07 1.32
C ASP A 42 3.98 -10.52 1.60
N ASP A 43 3.76 -9.96 2.80
CA ASP A 43 2.49 -9.34 3.18
C ASP A 43 2.21 -8.09 2.34
N ILE A 44 3.24 -7.29 2.07
CA ILE A 44 3.14 -6.12 1.18
C ILE A 44 2.79 -6.55 -0.25
N ARG A 45 3.43 -7.60 -0.79
CA ARG A 45 3.12 -8.14 -2.12
C ARG A 45 1.69 -8.69 -2.18
N ALA A 46 1.26 -9.45 -1.17
CA ALA A 46 -0.09 -9.98 -1.08
C ALA A 46 -1.15 -8.86 -1.04
N LEU A 47 -0.92 -7.84 -0.20
CA LEU A 47 -1.82 -6.68 -0.12
C LEU A 47 -1.84 -5.87 -1.42
N ALA A 48 -0.68 -5.70 -2.07
CA ALA A 48 -0.57 -5.04 -3.35
C ALA A 48 -1.39 -5.75 -4.44
N GLU A 49 -1.36 -7.08 -4.47
CA GLU A 49 -2.12 -7.84 -5.45
C GLU A 49 -3.63 -7.63 -5.28
N ILE A 50 -4.13 -7.70 -4.04
CA ILE A 50 -5.54 -7.40 -3.74
C ILE A 50 -5.87 -5.96 -4.15
N CYS A 51 -4.99 -4.99 -3.86
CA CYS A 51 -5.18 -3.60 -4.26
C CYS A 51 -5.27 -3.41 -5.78
N ARG A 52 -4.45 -4.13 -6.57
CA ARG A 52 -4.45 -4.05 -8.04
C ARG A 52 -5.73 -4.57 -8.67
N GLN A 53 -6.40 -5.52 -8.02
CA GLN A 53 -7.65 -6.12 -8.49
C GLN A 53 -8.87 -5.21 -8.24
N THR A 54 -8.71 -4.14 -7.46
CA THR A 54 -9.81 -3.23 -7.15
C THR A 54 -10.14 -2.30 -8.32
N GLY A 55 -11.43 -2.04 -8.53
CA GLY A 55 -11.86 -1.04 -9.52
C GLY A 55 -11.26 0.35 -9.25
N VAL A 56 -11.01 0.71 -7.99
CA VAL A 56 -10.36 2.00 -7.64
C VAL A 56 -8.96 2.11 -8.24
N PHE A 57 -8.19 1.02 -8.23
CA PHE A 57 -6.86 1.00 -8.81
C PHE A 57 -6.92 1.09 -10.34
N GLU A 58 -7.83 0.33 -10.97
CA GLU A 58 -8.06 0.37 -12.42
C GLU A 58 -8.35 1.80 -12.91
N HIS A 59 -9.28 2.50 -12.26
CA HIS A 59 -9.66 3.87 -12.60
C HIS A 59 -8.55 4.90 -12.33
N SER A 60 -7.52 4.51 -11.57
CA SER A 60 -6.44 5.40 -11.13
C SER A 60 -5.07 5.01 -11.70
N HIS A 61 -5.02 4.09 -12.67
CA HIS A 61 -3.77 3.59 -13.24
C HIS A 61 -2.88 4.71 -13.81
N ALA A 62 -3.47 5.73 -14.45
CA ALA A 62 -2.73 6.90 -14.93
C ALA A 62 -2.03 7.66 -13.79
N LYS A 63 -2.75 7.90 -12.68
CA LYS A 63 -2.18 8.55 -11.49
C LYS A 63 -1.10 7.70 -10.83
N PHE A 64 -1.27 6.38 -10.82
CA PHE A 64 -0.24 5.46 -10.35
C PHE A 64 1.05 5.61 -11.16
N ALA A 65 0.96 5.65 -12.49
CA ALA A 65 2.11 5.84 -13.37
C ALA A 65 2.78 7.21 -13.16
N GLU A 66 2.01 8.28 -13.00
CA GLU A 66 2.53 9.61 -12.67
C GLU A 66 3.28 9.62 -11.33
N PHE A 67 2.72 9.00 -10.28
CA PHE A 67 3.38 8.91 -8.98
C PHE A 67 4.65 8.09 -9.03
N LYS A 68 4.65 6.97 -9.76
CA LYS A 68 5.84 6.15 -10.00
C LYS A 68 6.93 6.98 -10.68
N GLN A 69 6.60 7.66 -11.76
CA GLN A 69 7.56 8.49 -12.49
C GLN A 69 8.13 9.60 -11.61
N HIS A 70 7.28 10.33 -10.90
CA HIS A 70 7.72 11.38 -9.99
C HIS A 70 8.67 10.89 -8.91
N LEU A 71 8.39 9.72 -8.33
CA LEU A 71 9.27 9.10 -7.34
C LEU A 71 10.60 8.69 -7.96
N GLU A 72 10.59 8.11 -9.16
CA GLU A 72 11.81 7.68 -9.87
C GLU A 72 12.70 8.84 -10.29
N ASP A 73 12.12 9.97 -10.67
CA ASP A 73 12.84 11.18 -11.08
C ASP A 73 13.47 11.91 -9.88
N SER A 74 12.85 11.82 -8.71
CA SER A 74 13.26 12.56 -7.50
C SER A 74 14.04 11.73 -6.48
N THR A 75 14.08 10.40 -6.63
CA THR A 75 14.62 9.49 -5.61
C THR A 75 15.60 8.47 -6.22
N PRO A 76 16.84 8.39 -5.71
CA PRO A 76 17.80 7.36 -6.10
C PRO A 76 17.25 5.94 -5.91
N PRO A 77 17.58 4.97 -6.77
CA PRO A 77 17.03 3.61 -6.71
C PRO A 77 17.05 2.94 -5.33
N GLU A 78 18.15 3.12 -4.60
CA GLU A 78 18.36 2.58 -3.27
C GLU A 78 17.42 3.17 -2.21
N GLU A 79 16.86 4.37 -2.41
CA GLU A 79 15.96 5.00 -1.44
C GLU A 79 14.47 4.78 -1.76
N ARG A 80 14.14 4.29 -2.96
CA ARG A 80 12.76 4.23 -3.47
C ARG A 80 11.81 3.41 -2.60
N LEU A 81 12.29 2.29 -2.04
CA LEU A 81 11.48 1.44 -1.14
C LEU A 81 11.02 2.22 0.10
N VAL A 82 11.96 2.79 0.85
CA VAL A 82 11.65 3.56 2.06
C VAL A 82 10.85 4.82 1.71
N LYS A 83 11.20 5.52 0.63
CA LYS A 83 10.50 6.74 0.20
C LYS A 83 9.05 6.48 -0.17
N SER A 84 8.77 5.42 -0.92
CA SER A 84 7.41 5.05 -1.30
C SER A 84 6.55 4.69 -0.09
N TRP A 85 7.14 4.02 0.91
CA TRP A 85 6.48 3.71 2.17
C TRP A 85 6.20 4.96 3.01
N THR A 86 7.18 5.84 3.19
CA THR A 86 6.98 7.12 3.90
C THR A 86 5.88 7.94 3.23
N TRP A 87 5.79 7.91 1.90
CA TRP A 87 4.75 8.62 1.18
C TRP A 87 3.36 8.02 1.37
N LEU A 88 3.25 6.69 1.44
CA LEU A 88 2.00 6.01 1.81
C LEU A 88 1.55 6.47 3.21
N LEU A 89 2.44 6.44 4.21
CA LEU A 89 2.13 6.86 5.57
C LEU A 89 1.69 8.32 5.63
N ASP A 90 2.42 9.21 4.94
CA ASP A 90 2.08 10.63 4.85
C ASP A 90 0.67 10.84 4.30
N ARG A 91 0.29 10.12 3.24
CA ARG A 91 -1.07 10.19 2.68
C ARG A 91 -2.13 9.62 3.60
N ILE A 92 -1.82 8.55 4.34
CA ILE A 92 -2.75 7.99 5.34
C ILE A 92 -3.01 9.01 6.44
N VAL A 93 -1.95 9.57 7.04
CA VAL A 93 -2.04 10.52 8.17
C VAL A 93 -2.78 11.79 7.77
N HIS A 94 -2.56 12.30 6.55
CA HIS A 94 -3.19 13.53 6.06
C HIS A 94 -4.52 13.30 5.34
N SER A 95 -5.04 12.06 5.31
CA SER A 95 -6.32 11.77 4.66
C SER A 95 -7.49 12.35 5.47
N PRO A 96 -8.36 13.20 4.89
CA PRO A 96 -9.44 13.86 5.62
C PRO A 96 -10.60 12.92 6.00
N THR A 97 -10.64 11.71 5.41
CA THR A 97 -11.70 10.72 5.66
C THR A 97 -11.14 9.31 5.48
N THR A 98 -11.83 8.30 6.02
CA THR A 98 -11.54 6.88 5.76
C THR A 98 -11.57 6.51 4.27
N LEU A 99 -12.43 7.15 3.45
CA LEU A 99 -12.48 6.89 2.01
C LEU A 99 -11.18 7.32 1.32
N HIS A 100 -10.69 8.53 1.61
CA HIS A 100 -9.41 9.04 1.12
C HIS A 100 -8.24 8.16 1.56
N MET A 101 -8.22 7.73 2.84
CA MET A 101 -7.20 6.83 3.37
C MET A 101 -7.19 5.49 2.61
N ARG A 102 -8.36 4.88 2.44
CA ARG A 102 -8.54 3.65 1.66
C ARG A 102 -8.11 3.78 0.21
N GLY A 103 -8.33 4.95 -0.40
CA GLY A 103 -7.81 5.29 -1.72
C GLY A 103 -6.29 5.39 -1.73
N ALA A 104 -5.68 6.03 -0.74
CA ALA A 104 -4.22 6.11 -0.61
C ALA A 104 -3.59 4.72 -0.50
N VAL A 105 -4.13 3.84 0.35
CA VAL A 105 -3.67 2.45 0.51
C VAL A 105 -3.72 1.71 -0.84
N ARG A 106 -4.88 1.72 -1.51
CA ARG A 106 -5.07 1.02 -2.79
C ARG A 106 -4.13 1.49 -3.89
N LEU A 107 -3.72 2.75 -3.89
CA LEU A 107 -2.81 3.30 -4.89
C LEU A 107 -1.34 3.14 -4.53
N CYS A 108 -0.99 3.34 -3.26
CA CYS A 108 0.39 3.46 -2.84
C CYS A 108 0.99 2.13 -2.35
N VAL A 109 0.21 1.18 -1.82
CA VAL A 109 0.75 -0.16 -1.48
C VAL A 109 1.31 -0.88 -2.72
N PRO A 110 0.62 -0.89 -3.88
CA PRO A 110 1.21 -1.42 -5.11
C PRO A 110 2.49 -0.73 -5.56
N LEU A 111 2.70 0.54 -5.17
CA LEU A 111 3.92 1.28 -5.48
C LEU A 111 5.07 0.84 -4.58
N VAL A 112 4.81 0.63 -3.28
CA VAL A 112 5.80 0.09 -2.33
C VAL A 112 6.28 -1.28 -2.79
N ALA A 113 5.33 -2.15 -3.18
CA ALA A 113 5.65 -3.50 -3.64
C ALA A 113 6.54 -3.54 -4.88
N LEU A 114 6.48 -2.52 -5.77
CA LEU A 114 7.36 -2.44 -6.95
C LEU A 114 8.84 -2.26 -6.60
N TYR A 115 9.15 -1.74 -5.41
CA TYR A 115 10.52 -1.45 -5.00
C TYR A 115 11.06 -2.43 -3.96
N LEU A 116 10.30 -3.47 -3.63
CA LEU A 116 10.82 -4.60 -2.86
C LEU A 116 11.88 -5.34 -3.69
N PRO A 117 12.92 -5.92 -3.04
CA PRO A 117 13.80 -6.86 -3.70
C PRO A 117 13.01 -8.02 -4.32
N PRO A 118 13.49 -8.60 -5.43
CA PRO A 118 12.96 -9.86 -5.93
C PRO A 118 13.13 -10.96 -4.88
N GLU A 119 12.24 -11.94 -4.90
CA GLU A 119 12.34 -13.17 -4.09
C GLU A 119 13.58 -14.00 -4.42
#